data_AF-A0A7Y2C4Y2-F1
#
_entry.id   AF-A0A7Y2C4Y2-F1
#
_cell.length_a   1.000
_cell.length_b   1.000
_cell.length_c   1.000
_cell.angle_alpha   90.00
_cell.angle_beta   90.00
_cell.angle_gamma   90.00
#
_symmetry.space_group_name_H-M   'P 1'
#
loop_
_entity.id
_entity.type
_entity.pdbx_description
1 polymer ?
#
loop_
_entity_poly.entity_id
_entity_poly.type
_entity_poly.pdbx_seq_one_letter_code
_entity_poly.pdbx_strand_id
1 'polypeptide(L)'
;MNRFNWTYIADNGTRHHVGLMHGPRSGHLLVYYNSKIIIIDFQILENKTYSFFIEDELCELSIERKKNQFYYGFTPNIKADTPLNRSRKKKKRKELYQSLAVLGSFMIIVLIASFAIYSFNRDFSNPSLKSQLLSMGKETHARILMAEEGNEKKVQYFFVVEGKPYTVETPFTEGETPILLDTGMPLHVGDEFTVRYLPGNPLLHNIAYDQPSKGTLEAYRERAIQTFRKSY
;
A
#
# COMPACT_ATOMS: atom_id res chain seq x y z
N MET A 1 60.03 -33.78 10.10
CA MET A 1 59.56 -33.34 8.77
C MET A 1 58.06 -33.18 8.87
N ASN A 2 57.54 -31.99 8.58
CA ASN A 2 56.13 -31.68 8.75
C ASN A 2 55.38 -32.06 7.46
N ARG A 3 54.19 -32.65 7.62
CA ARG A 3 53.34 -33.06 6.49
C ARG A 3 51.93 -32.57 6.76
N PHE A 4 51.33 -31.94 5.76
CA PHE A 4 49.98 -31.41 5.81
C PHE A 4 49.23 -31.77 4.54
N ASN A 5 47.95 -32.10 4.67
CA ASN A 5 47.09 -32.44 3.55
C ASN A 5 45.78 -31.66 3.68
N TRP A 6 45.30 -31.13 2.58
CA TRP A 6 44.01 -30.49 2.43
C TRP A 6 43.22 -31.20 1.33
N THR A 7 41.89 -31.19 1.48
CA THR A 7 40.98 -31.58 0.40
C THR A 7 40.26 -30.32 -0.06
N TYR A 8 40.56 -29.90 -1.28
CA TYR A 8 39.86 -28.81 -1.96
C TYR A 8 38.69 -29.41 -2.74
N ILE A 9 37.51 -28.78 -2.65
CA ILE A 9 36.32 -29.18 -3.39
C ILE A 9 36.01 -28.04 -4.38
N ALA A 10 36.10 -28.34 -5.67
CA ALA A 10 35.82 -27.39 -6.73
C ALA A 10 34.30 -27.16 -6.91
N ASP A 11 33.92 -26.12 -7.67
CA ASP A 11 32.51 -25.75 -7.90
C ASP A 11 31.71 -26.87 -8.59
N ASN A 12 32.38 -27.75 -9.34
CA ASN A 12 31.81 -28.94 -9.98
C ASN A 12 31.64 -30.14 -9.02
N GLY A 13 32.06 -30.02 -7.74
CA GLY A 13 32.04 -31.09 -6.75
C GLY A 13 33.25 -32.02 -6.78
N THR A 14 34.18 -31.82 -7.71
CA THR A 14 35.41 -32.61 -7.81
C THR A 14 36.29 -32.38 -6.59
N ARG A 15 36.85 -33.47 -6.06
CA ARG A 15 37.74 -33.44 -4.90
C ARG A 15 39.19 -33.47 -5.36
N HIS A 16 39.98 -32.58 -4.79
CA HIS A 16 41.39 -32.40 -5.10
C HIS A 16 42.19 -32.51 -3.81
N HIS A 17 43.19 -33.38 -3.82
CA HIS A 17 44.09 -33.57 -2.68
C HIS A 17 45.34 -32.71 -2.86
N VAL A 18 45.51 -31.74 -1.98
CA VAL A 18 46.69 -30.88 -1.94
C VAL A 18 47.51 -31.28 -0.73
N GLY A 19 48.76 -31.65 -0.94
CA GLY A 19 49.67 -32.01 0.14
C GLY A 19 50.93 -31.17 0.14
N LEU A 20 51.46 -30.97 1.34
CA LEU A 20 52.68 -30.24 1.62
C LEU A 20 53.58 -31.09 2.50
N MET A 21 54.86 -31.14 2.14
CA MET A 21 55.93 -31.69 2.96
C MET A 21 56.96 -30.59 3.15
N HIS A 22 57.25 -30.23 4.39
CA HIS A 22 58.20 -29.18 4.71
C HIS A 22 59.16 -29.65 5.80
N GLY A 23 60.45 -29.45 5.60
CA GLY A 23 61.50 -29.70 6.58
C GLY A 23 61.85 -28.43 7.35
N PRO A 24 61.39 -28.21 8.59
CA PRO A 24 61.58 -26.94 9.31
C PRO A 24 63.05 -26.55 9.55
N ARG A 25 63.96 -27.53 9.53
CA ARG A 25 65.41 -27.31 9.70
C ARG A 25 66.18 -27.27 8.39
N SER A 26 65.79 -28.10 7.41
CA SER A 26 66.46 -28.14 6.10
C SER A 26 65.92 -27.10 5.13
N GLY A 27 64.73 -26.56 5.37
CA GLY A 27 64.01 -25.66 4.46
C GLY A 27 63.52 -26.34 3.18
N HIS A 28 63.55 -27.68 3.10
CA HIS A 28 63.07 -28.41 1.91
C HIS A 28 61.55 -28.39 1.90
N LEU A 29 60.96 -27.93 0.80
CA LEU A 29 59.53 -27.86 0.57
C LEU A 29 59.15 -28.68 -0.67
N LEU A 30 58.10 -29.47 -0.54
CA LEU A 30 57.45 -30.14 -1.66
C LEU A 30 55.94 -29.97 -1.52
N VAL A 31 55.30 -29.50 -2.59
CA VAL A 31 53.84 -29.38 -2.69
C VAL A 31 53.38 -30.26 -3.84
N TYR A 32 52.34 -31.03 -3.60
CA TYR A 32 51.76 -31.93 -4.59
C TYR A 32 50.24 -31.79 -4.63
N TYR A 33 49.68 -32.08 -5.81
CA TYR A 33 48.27 -32.04 -6.14
C TYR A 33 47.90 -33.37 -6.80
N ASN A 34 46.95 -34.13 -6.24
CA ASN A 34 46.53 -35.45 -6.75
C ASN A 34 47.72 -36.34 -7.16
N SER A 35 48.71 -36.44 -6.28
CA SER A 35 49.96 -37.20 -6.48
C SER A 35 50.94 -36.64 -7.52
N LYS A 36 50.64 -35.48 -8.14
CA LYS A 36 51.56 -34.75 -9.03
C LYS A 36 52.28 -33.65 -8.27
N ILE A 37 53.61 -33.61 -8.33
CA ILE A 37 54.39 -32.53 -7.72
C ILE A 37 54.17 -31.24 -8.52
N ILE A 38 53.82 -30.16 -7.84
CA ILE A 38 53.55 -28.85 -8.44
C ILE A 38 54.58 -27.79 -8.03
N ILE A 39 55.17 -27.90 -6.84
CA ILE A 39 56.19 -26.98 -6.34
C ILE A 39 57.25 -27.79 -5.61
N ILE A 40 58.50 -27.52 -5.92
CA ILE A 40 59.67 -27.93 -5.15
C ILE A 40 60.44 -26.65 -4.86
N ASP A 41 60.78 -26.41 -3.60
CA ASP A 41 61.59 -25.27 -3.21
C ASP A 41 62.51 -25.63 -2.05
N PHE A 42 63.61 -24.92 -1.93
CA PHE A 42 64.63 -25.17 -0.91
C PHE A 42 64.86 -23.89 -0.09
N GLN A 43 65.44 -24.05 1.10
CA GLN A 43 65.77 -22.92 1.99
C GLN A 43 64.54 -22.11 2.47
N ILE A 44 63.38 -22.74 2.60
CA ILE A 44 62.17 -22.11 3.13
C ILE A 44 62.24 -22.06 4.66
N LEU A 45 62.93 -21.05 5.19
CA LEU A 45 63.10 -20.85 6.63
C LEU A 45 62.27 -19.68 7.17
N GLU A 46 61.56 -18.97 6.30
CA GLU A 46 60.79 -17.76 6.61
C GLU A 46 59.38 -17.83 6.01
N ASN A 47 58.62 -16.74 6.17
CA ASN A 47 57.28 -16.62 5.61
C ASN A 47 57.35 -16.66 4.08
N LYS A 48 56.53 -17.50 3.46
CA LYS A 48 56.43 -17.56 2.00
C LYS A 48 55.04 -17.98 1.58
N THR A 49 54.55 -17.36 0.51
CA THR A 49 53.26 -17.68 -0.10
C THR A 49 53.48 -18.13 -1.52
N TYR A 50 52.82 -19.21 -1.92
CA TYR A 50 52.80 -19.70 -3.28
C TYR A 50 51.40 -19.60 -3.83
N SER A 51 51.29 -19.25 -5.10
CA SER A 51 50.02 -19.21 -5.81
C SER A 51 50.08 -20.17 -6.99
N PHE A 52 49.08 -21.02 -7.12
CA PHE A 52 48.96 -21.96 -8.23
C PHE A 52 47.50 -22.24 -8.55
N PHE A 53 47.23 -22.63 -9.79
CA PHE A 53 45.88 -22.96 -10.22
C PHE A 53 45.53 -24.41 -9.92
N ILE A 54 44.34 -24.63 -9.40
CA ILE A 54 43.65 -25.92 -9.39
C ILE A 54 42.42 -25.75 -10.27
N GLU A 55 42.42 -26.40 -11.44
CA GLU A 55 41.45 -26.12 -12.51
C GLU A 55 41.45 -24.61 -12.84
N ASP A 56 40.31 -23.93 -12.67
CA ASP A 56 40.16 -22.48 -12.91
C ASP A 56 40.26 -21.62 -11.62
N GLU A 57 40.50 -22.24 -10.46
CA GLU A 57 40.64 -21.54 -9.17
C GLU A 57 42.11 -21.23 -8.90
N LEU A 58 42.42 -19.96 -8.62
CA LEU A 58 43.72 -19.58 -8.09
C LEU A 58 43.75 -19.86 -6.58
N CYS A 59 44.60 -20.79 -6.15
CA CYS A 59 44.79 -21.11 -4.75
C CYS A 59 46.10 -20.54 -4.21
N GLU A 60 46.09 -20.19 -2.92
CA GLU A 60 47.26 -19.71 -2.20
C GLU A 60 47.61 -20.68 -1.08
N LEU A 61 48.88 -21.06 -1.05
CA LEU A 61 49.50 -21.82 0.02
C LEU A 61 50.43 -20.88 0.78
N SER A 62 50.09 -20.57 2.03
CA SER A 62 50.90 -19.76 2.92
C SER A 62 51.69 -20.63 3.89
N ILE A 63 52.95 -20.26 4.08
CA ILE A 63 53.83 -20.80 5.11
C ILE A 63 54.20 -19.61 6.00
N GLU A 64 53.81 -19.66 7.26
CA GLU A 64 54.08 -18.60 8.23
C GLU A 64 54.93 -19.13 9.37
N ARG A 65 56.09 -18.51 9.60
CA ARG A 65 56.92 -18.75 10.77
C ARG A 65 56.54 -17.78 11.89
N LYS A 66 56.03 -18.32 12.99
CA LYS A 66 55.75 -17.58 14.23
C LYS A 66 56.63 -18.12 15.34
N LYS A 67 57.52 -17.28 15.86
CA LYS A 67 58.59 -17.66 16.80
C LYS A 67 59.46 -18.78 16.21
N ASN A 68 59.29 -20.02 16.67
CA ASN A 68 60.06 -21.18 16.24
C ASN A 68 59.18 -22.31 15.66
N GLN A 69 57.97 -21.98 15.22
CA GLN A 69 57.02 -22.91 14.63
C GLN A 69 56.54 -22.41 13.28
N PHE A 70 56.26 -23.35 12.38
CA PHE A 70 55.68 -23.08 11.07
C PHE A 70 54.19 -23.43 11.06
N TYR A 71 53.40 -22.54 10.50
CA TYR A 71 51.98 -22.65 10.27
C TYR A 71 51.75 -22.69 8.77
N TYR A 72 50.77 -23.49 8.35
CA TYR A 72 50.49 -23.72 6.94
C TYR A 72 49.03 -23.42 6.67
N GLY A 73 48.77 -22.54 5.72
CA GLY A 73 47.44 -22.19 5.27
C GLY A 73 47.26 -22.55 3.81
N PHE A 74 46.07 -23.02 3.45
CA PHE A 74 45.67 -23.22 2.06
C PHE A 74 44.31 -22.58 1.86
N THR A 75 44.24 -21.57 1.01
CA THR A 75 43.03 -20.77 0.80
C THR A 75 42.83 -20.43 -0.67
N PRO A 76 41.61 -20.58 -1.22
CA PRO A 76 41.28 -20.04 -2.54
C PRO A 76 41.36 -18.51 -2.56
N ASN A 77 42.00 -17.95 -3.58
CA ASN A 77 42.04 -16.51 -3.79
C ASN A 77 40.84 -16.05 -4.62
N ILE A 78 39.78 -15.69 -3.90
CA ILE A 78 38.54 -15.15 -4.47
C ILE A 78 38.62 -13.67 -4.87
N LYS A 79 39.71 -12.98 -4.53
CA LYS A 79 39.88 -11.54 -4.77
C LYS A 79 40.57 -11.26 -6.09
N ALA A 80 41.50 -12.13 -6.49
CA ALA A 80 42.23 -12.04 -7.75
C ALA A 80 41.28 -12.02 -8.95
N ASP A 81 41.70 -11.32 -10.01
CA ASP A 81 40.89 -11.16 -11.21
C ASP A 81 41.05 -12.36 -12.15
N THR A 82 40.49 -13.50 -11.74
CA THR A 82 40.42 -14.73 -12.55
C THR A 82 39.10 -14.82 -13.32
N PRO A 83 39.03 -15.55 -14.45
CA PRO A 83 37.78 -15.79 -15.18
C PRO A 83 36.66 -16.34 -14.28
N LEU A 84 36.99 -17.27 -13.38
CA LEU A 84 36.06 -17.84 -12.42
C LEU A 84 35.52 -16.80 -11.43
N ASN A 85 36.39 -15.95 -10.87
CA ASN A 85 35.98 -14.89 -9.95
C ASN A 85 35.14 -13.81 -10.64
N ARG A 86 35.39 -13.49 -11.92
CA ARG A 86 34.54 -12.60 -12.72
C ARG A 86 33.13 -13.18 -12.89
N SER A 87 33.03 -14.47 -13.20
CA SER A 87 31.76 -15.18 -13.33
C SER A 87 30.96 -15.15 -12.01
N ARG A 88 31.63 -15.47 -10.88
CA ARG A 88 31.03 -15.40 -9.54
C ARG A 88 30.52 -14.01 -9.18
N LYS A 89 31.30 -12.95 -9.46
CA LYS A 89 30.88 -11.54 -9.26
C LYS A 89 29.62 -11.20 -10.07
N LYS A 90 29.56 -11.63 -11.34
CA LYS A 90 28.40 -11.41 -12.21
C LYS A 90 27.15 -12.14 -11.68
N LYS A 91 27.30 -13.39 -11.25
CA LYS A 91 26.20 -14.18 -10.67
C LYS A 91 25.68 -13.52 -9.38
N LYS A 92 26.58 -13.17 -8.45
CA LYS A 92 26.23 -12.48 -7.20
C LYS A 92 25.50 -11.17 -7.45
N ARG A 93 25.95 -10.37 -8.43
CA ARG A 93 25.26 -9.12 -8.83
C ARG A 93 23.84 -9.39 -9.33
N LYS A 94 23.64 -10.44 -10.13
CA LYS A 94 22.30 -10.84 -10.60
C LYS A 94 21.41 -11.26 -9.43
N GLU A 95 21.91 -12.10 -8.53
CA GLU A 95 21.17 -12.55 -7.34
C GLU A 95 20.79 -11.38 -6.42
N LEU A 96 21.68 -10.40 -6.24
CA LEU A 96 21.41 -9.18 -5.47
C LEU A 96 20.31 -8.31 -6.10
N TYR A 97 20.32 -8.12 -7.42
CA TYR A 97 19.23 -7.39 -8.08
C TYR A 97 17.91 -8.15 -8.03
N GLN A 98 17.94 -9.49 -8.11
CA GLN A 98 16.75 -10.32 -7.97
C GLN A 98 16.16 -10.22 -6.56
N SER A 99 16.99 -10.31 -5.51
CA SER A 99 16.51 -10.18 -4.13
C SER A 99 15.96 -8.78 -3.85
N LEU A 100 16.61 -7.73 -4.36
CA LEU A 100 16.14 -6.36 -4.24
C LEU A 100 14.82 -6.13 -4.99
N ALA A 101 14.66 -6.72 -6.18
CA ALA A 101 13.42 -6.65 -6.94
C ALA A 101 12.25 -7.33 -6.21
N VAL A 102 12.48 -8.50 -5.62
CA VAL A 102 11.47 -9.20 -4.80
C VAL A 102 11.06 -8.34 -3.60
N LEU A 103 12.03 -7.79 -2.85
CA LEU A 103 11.74 -6.92 -1.71
C LEU A 103 10.97 -5.66 -2.13
N GLY A 104 11.38 -5.02 -3.23
CA GLY A 104 10.70 -3.86 -3.79
C GLY A 104 9.25 -4.17 -4.19
N SER A 105 9.01 -5.31 -4.83
CA SER A 105 7.66 -5.73 -5.21
C SER A 105 6.75 -5.94 -4.00
N PHE A 106 7.27 -6.53 -2.92
CA PHE A 106 6.52 -6.72 -1.68
C PHE A 106 6.13 -5.39 -1.04
N MET A 107 7.06 -4.43 -0.98
CA MET A 107 6.78 -3.09 -0.44
C MET A 107 5.70 -2.36 -1.26
N ILE A 108 5.72 -2.47 -2.58
CA ILE A 108 4.69 -1.87 -3.45
C ILE A 108 3.31 -2.48 -3.15
N ILE A 109 3.21 -3.80 -3.00
CA ILE A 109 1.94 -4.47 -2.67
C ILE A 109 1.39 -3.98 -1.33
N VAL A 110 2.25 -3.87 -0.31
CA VAL A 110 1.85 -3.37 1.01
C VAL A 110 1.36 -1.93 0.93
N LEU A 111 2.03 -1.07 0.16
CA LEU A 111 1.61 0.32 -0.02
C LEU A 111 0.26 0.43 -0.73
N ILE A 112 0.03 -0.36 -1.79
CA ILE A 112 -1.25 -0.40 -2.51
C ILE A 112 -2.37 -0.87 -1.58
N ALA A 113 -2.15 -1.94 -0.81
CA ALA A 113 -3.14 -2.44 0.14
C ALA A 113 -3.46 -1.41 1.23
N SER A 114 -2.44 -0.75 1.76
CA SER A 114 -2.59 0.29 2.79
C SER A 114 -3.38 1.50 2.25
N PHE A 115 -3.08 1.91 1.02
CA PHE A 115 -3.80 2.99 0.33
C PHE A 115 -5.27 2.62 0.07
N ALA A 116 -5.55 1.40 -0.39
CA ALA A 116 -6.90 0.92 -0.62
C ALA A 116 -7.73 0.86 0.68
N ILE A 117 -7.13 0.43 1.79
CA ILE A 117 -7.79 0.44 3.10
C ILE A 117 -8.07 1.88 3.55
N TYR A 118 -7.10 2.78 3.38
CA TYR A 118 -7.26 4.18 3.75
C TYR A 118 -8.36 4.88 2.93
N SER A 119 -8.42 4.65 1.62
CA SER A 119 -9.45 5.25 0.76
C SER A 119 -10.85 4.71 1.11
N PHE A 120 -10.99 3.40 1.32
CA PHE A 120 -12.28 2.79 1.64
C PHE A 120 -12.82 3.25 3.00
N ASN A 121 -11.95 3.40 4.01
CA ASN A 121 -12.36 3.90 5.33
C ASN A 121 -12.85 5.36 5.28
N ARG A 122 -12.31 6.19 4.40
CA ARG A 122 -12.82 7.57 4.22
C ARG A 122 -14.26 7.58 3.71
N ASP A 123 -14.59 6.75 2.74
CA ASP A 123 -15.93 6.74 2.13
C ASP A 123 -17.01 6.20 3.09
N PHE A 124 -16.68 5.26 3.98
CA PHE A 124 -17.63 4.74 4.99
C PHE A 124 -17.76 5.60 6.26
N SER A 125 -16.76 6.43 6.55
CA SER A 125 -16.73 7.26 7.78
C SER A 125 -17.63 8.49 7.78
N ASN A 126 -18.19 8.87 6.63
CA ASN A 126 -19.22 9.92 6.55
C ASN A 126 -20.61 9.25 6.50
N PRO A 127 -21.29 9.04 7.64
CA PRO A 127 -22.65 8.55 7.63
C PRO A 127 -23.49 9.53 6.81
N SER A 128 -24.09 9.03 5.73
CA SER A 128 -24.95 9.81 4.84
C SER A 128 -25.94 10.64 5.67
N LEU A 129 -26.24 11.88 5.26
CA LEU A 129 -27.21 12.75 5.94
C LEU A 129 -28.52 12.00 6.28
N LYS A 130 -28.97 11.13 5.37
CA LYS A 130 -30.11 10.24 5.57
C LYS A 130 -29.98 9.35 6.81
N SER A 131 -28.83 8.69 7.00
CA SER A 131 -28.59 7.84 8.18
C SER A 131 -28.54 8.64 9.50
N GLN A 132 -27.99 9.85 9.49
CA GLN A 132 -27.95 10.71 10.68
C GLN A 132 -29.35 11.21 11.06
N LEU A 133 -30.16 11.60 10.06
CA LEU A 133 -31.54 12.01 10.29
C LEU A 133 -32.44 10.84 10.73
N LEU A 134 -32.17 9.61 10.28
CA LEU A 134 -32.93 8.44 10.73
C LEU A 134 -32.68 8.09 12.21
N SER A 135 -31.45 8.23 12.70
CA SER A 135 -31.09 7.84 14.07
C SER A 135 -31.26 8.94 15.11
N MET A 136 -31.02 10.20 14.73
CA MET A 136 -30.98 11.34 15.64
C MET A 136 -31.89 12.51 15.23
N GLY A 137 -32.58 12.39 14.10
CA GLY A 137 -33.42 13.46 13.58
C GLY A 137 -34.66 13.68 14.42
N LYS A 138 -34.99 14.96 14.67
CA LYS A 138 -36.30 15.37 15.19
C LYS A 138 -37.17 15.90 14.06
N GLU A 139 -38.47 15.82 14.25
CA GLU A 139 -39.45 16.25 13.27
C GLU A 139 -40.09 17.57 13.70
N THR A 140 -40.35 18.43 12.71
CA THR A 140 -41.15 19.65 12.84
C THR A 140 -41.93 19.85 11.54
N HIS A 141 -42.83 20.84 11.53
CA HIS A 141 -43.55 21.20 10.31
C HIS A 141 -42.86 22.37 9.63
N ALA A 142 -42.70 22.25 8.31
CA ALA A 142 -42.29 23.35 7.46
C ALA A 142 -43.46 23.81 6.60
N ARG A 143 -43.53 25.12 6.39
CA ARG A 143 -44.50 25.76 5.50
C ARG A 143 -43.83 26.20 4.22
N ILE A 144 -44.48 25.96 3.09
CA ILE A 144 -44.04 26.40 1.78
C ILE A 144 -44.31 27.89 1.61
N LEU A 145 -43.27 28.62 1.16
CA LEU A 145 -43.28 30.04 0.86
C LEU A 145 -42.84 30.26 -0.59
N MET A 146 -43.29 31.36 -1.19
CA MET A 146 -42.75 31.87 -2.44
C MET A 146 -41.82 33.03 -2.15
N ALA A 147 -40.63 33.01 -2.75
CA ALA A 147 -39.73 34.14 -2.78
C ALA A 147 -39.61 34.62 -4.24
N GLU A 148 -39.83 35.91 -4.44
CA GLU A 148 -39.58 36.57 -5.73
C GLU A 148 -38.14 37.10 -5.71
N GLU A 149 -37.29 36.51 -6.55
CA GLU A 149 -35.90 36.95 -6.70
C GLU A 149 -35.67 37.33 -8.16
N GLY A 150 -35.87 38.61 -8.48
CA GLY A 150 -35.79 39.11 -9.85
C GLY A 150 -37.00 38.72 -10.70
N ASN A 151 -36.77 37.99 -11.80
CA ASN A 151 -37.81 37.55 -12.74
C ASN A 151 -38.22 36.08 -12.55
N GLU A 152 -37.67 35.40 -11.54
CA GLU A 152 -37.94 33.99 -11.24
C GLU A 152 -38.63 33.85 -9.87
N LYS A 153 -39.69 33.04 -9.82
CA LYS A 153 -40.40 32.70 -8.58
C LYS A 153 -39.81 31.41 -8.01
N LYS A 154 -39.01 31.54 -6.95
CA LYS A 154 -38.44 30.38 -6.26
C LYS A 154 -39.34 29.89 -5.15
N VAL A 155 -39.46 28.58 -5.04
CA VAL A 155 -40.16 27.96 -3.90
C VAL A 155 -39.16 27.75 -2.77
N GLN A 156 -39.52 28.22 -1.58
CA GLN A 156 -38.74 28.05 -0.36
C GLN A 156 -39.62 27.34 0.68
N TYR A 157 -39.01 26.70 1.67
CA TYR A 157 -39.74 26.26 2.86
C TYR A 157 -39.12 26.81 4.12
N PHE A 158 -39.98 27.00 5.10
CA PHE A 158 -39.68 27.65 6.34
C PHE A 158 -40.08 26.76 7.51
N PHE A 159 -39.18 26.55 8.48
CA PHE A 159 -39.48 25.83 9.71
C PHE A 159 -38.85 26.49 10.93
N VAL A 160 -39.40 26.21 12.11
CA VAL A 160 -38.94 26.78 13.38
C VAL A 160 -38.40 25.67 14.28
N VAL A 161 -37.21 25.90 14.83
CA VAL A 161 -36.58 25.04 15.85
C VAL A 161 -36.24 25.90 17.05
N GLU A 162 -36.80 25.58 18.22
CA GLU A 162 -36.52 26.29 19.49
C GLU A 162 -36.70 27.83 19.38
N GLY A 163 -37.70 28.27 18.62
CA GLY A 163 -37.99 29.69 18.38
C GLY A 163 -37.11 30.36 17.33
N LYS A 164 -36.14 29.66 16.73
CA LYS A 164 -35.31 30.17 15.64
C LYS A 164 -35.88 29.80 14.27
N PRO A 165 -36.11 30.79 13.39
CA PRO A 165 -36.58 30.59 12.02
C PRO A 165 -35.45 30.07 11.10
N TYR A 166 -35.76 29.07 10.26
CA TYR A 166 -34.89 28.56 9.20
C TYR A 166 -35.63 28.56 7.87
N THR A 167 -35.04 29.19 6.85
CA THR A 167 -35.59 29.26 5.49
C THR A 167 -34.62 28.62 4.51
N VAL A 168 -35.14 27.77 3.62
CA VAL A 168 -34.35 26.95 2.70
C VAL A 168 -34.93 27.05 1.30
N GLU A 169 -34.06 27.27 0.31
CA GLU A 169 -34.46 27.20 -1.10
C GLU A 169 -34.67 25.76 -1.55
N THR A 170 -35.75 25.53 -2.29
CA THR A 170 -35.99 24.25 -2.96
C THR A 170 -35.44 24.30 -4.38
N PRO A 171 -35.21 23.14 -5.03
CA PRO A 171 -34.87 23.10 -6.45
C PRO A 171 -36.07 23.45 -7.36
N PHE A 172 -37.25 23.73 -6.82
CA PHE A 172 -38.44 24.03 -7.60
C PHE A 172 -38.53 25.53 -7.90
N THR A 173 -38.69 25.84 -9.19
CA THR A 173 -39.01 27.17 -9.70
C THR A 173 -40.43 27.14 -10.23
N GLU A 174 -41.28 28.05 -9.77
CA GLU A 174 -42.66 28.14 -10.23
C GLU A 174 -42.69 28.75 -11.65
N GLY A 175 -43.14 27.97 -12.62
CA GLY A 175 -43.38 28.40 -14.01
C GLY A 175 -44.88 28.43 -14.33
N GLU A 176 -45.23 28.35 -15.61
CA GLU A 176 -46.65 28.33 -16.05
C GLU A 176 -47.40 27.03 -15.69
N THR A 177 -46.68 25.99 -15.25
CA THR A 177 -47.26 24.69 -14.88
C THR A 177 -47.12 24.45 -13.38
N PRO A 178 -48.15 23.85 -12.72
CA PRO A 178 -48.09 23.54 -11.30
C PRO A 178 -46.98 22.51 -11.03
N ILE A 179 -46.15 22.77 -10.02
CA ILE A 179 -45.11 21.84 -9.58
C ILE A 179 -45.78 20.60 -8.99
N LEU A 180 -45.61 19.45 -9.64
CA LEU A 180 -46.14 18.18 -9.16
C LEU A 180 -45.12 17.49 -8.27
N LEU A 181 -45.55 17.09 -7.07
CA LEU A 181 -44.78 16.24 -6.18
C LEU A 181 -44.76 14.80 -6.69
N ASP A 182 -43.85 13.98 -6.18
CA ASP A 182 -43.79 12.53 -6.46
C ASP A 182 -45.10 11.80 -6.12
N THR A 183 -45.90 12.39 -5.22
CA THR A 183 -47.25 11.91 -4.86
C THR A 183 -48.31 12.21 -5.93
N GLY A 184 -47.95 12.95 -6.99
CA GLY A 184 -48.85 13.46 -8.02
C GLY A 184 -49.68 14.68 -7.59
N MET A 185 -49.48 15.17 -6.36
CA MET A 185 -50.19 16.36 -5.86
C MET A 185 -49.45 17.65 -6.24
N PRO A 186 -50.18 18.72 -6.61
CA PRO A 186 -49.58 20.01 -6.90
C PRO A 186 -49.13 20.74 -5.63
N LEU A 187 -47.89 21.21 -5.60
CA LEU A 187 -47.32 21.99 -4.51
C LEU A 187 -47.86 23.43 -4.53
N HIS A 188 -48.34 23.93 -3.39
CA HIS A 188 -48.86 25.29 -3.26
C HIS A 188 -48.27 26.04 -2.06
N VAL A 189 -48.34 27.38 -2.13
CA VAL A 189 -47.97 28.23 -0.99
C VAL A 189 -48.91 28.02 0.18
N GLY A 190 -48.32 27.95 1.36
CA GLY A 190 -49.03 27.66 2.60
C GLY A 190 -49.24 26.16 2.85
N ASP A 191 -48.93 25.28 1.89
CA ASP A 191 -48.88 23.84 2.16
C ASP A 191 -47.80 23.58 3.23
N GLU A 192 -48.09 22.65 4.14
CA GLU A 192 -47.22 22.26 5.23
C GLU A 192 -46.82 20.78 5.12
N PHE A 193 -45.53 20.50 5.33
CA PHE A 193 -44.93 19.16 5.25
C PHE A 193 -44.04 18.89 6.45
N THR A 194 -43.83 17.61 6.77
CA THR A 194 -42.89 17.21 7.80
C THR A 194 -41.45 17.48 7.35
N VAL A 195 -40.66 18.14 8.18
CA VAL A 195 -39.21 18.28 8.03
C VAL A 195 -38.52 17.54 9.16
N ARG A 196 -37.56 16.70 8.78
CA ARG A 196 -36.66 16.06 9.74
C ARG A 196 -35.33 16.80 9.75
N TYR A 197 -34.88 17.22 10.93
CA TYR A 197 -33.64 17.98 11.11
C TYR A 197 -32.79 17.40 12.25
N LEU A 198 -31.49 17.67 12.23
CA LEU A 198 -30.59 17.27 13.31
C LEU A 198 -30.62 18.32 14.45
N PRO A 199 -30.97 17.95 15.70
CA PRO A 199 -31.10 18.93 16.79
C PRO A 199 -29.81 19.73 17.09
N GLY A 200 -28.64 19.10 16.94
CA GLY A 200 -27.34 19.76 17.12
C GLY A 200 -26.92 20.66 15.95
N ASN A 201 -27.54 20.50 14.78
CA ASN A 201 -27.29 21.34 13.60
C ASN A 201 -28.53 21.36 12.68
N PRO A 202 -29.49 22.28 12.92
CA PRO A 202 -30.72 22.34 12.14
C PRO A 202 -30.55 22.66 10.64
N LEU A 203 -29.35 23.08 10.19
CA LEU A 203 -29.03 23.22 8.76
C LEU A 203 -28.92 21.87 8.04
N LEU A 204 -28.76 20.78 8.79
CA LEU A 204 -28.87 19.42 8.27
C LEU A 204 -30.31 18.96 8.41
N HIS A 205 -31.07 19.09 7.34
CA HIS A 205 -32.50 18.79 7.31
C HIS A 205 -32.93 18.12 6.00
N ASN A 206 -34.10 17.49 6.02
CA ASN A 206 -34.75 16.91 4.86
C ASN A 206 -36.27 17.07 4.99
N ILE A 207 -36.91 17.66 3.97
CA ILE A 207 -38.36 17.80 3.87
C ILE A 207 -38.96 16.54 3.24
N ALA A 208 -40.03 16.01 3.86
CA ALA A 208 -40.76 14.84 3.43
C ALA A 208 -42.05 15.28 2.72
N TYR A 209 -41.96 15.51 1.42
CA TYR A 209 -43.11 15.92 0.58
C TYR A 209 -44.21 14.86 0.49
N ASP A 210 -43.90 13.62 0.84
CA ASP A 210 -44.82 12.49 0.97
C ASP A 210 -45.58 12.48 2.31
N GLN A 211 -45.21 13.38 3.25
CA GLN A 211 -45.84 13.51 4.57
C GLN A 211 -46.41 14.92 4.79
N PRO A 212 -47.49 15.29 4.07
CA PRO A 212 -48.19 16.54 4.28
C PRO A 212 -48.87 16.59 5.66
N SER A 213 -49.04 17.81 6.19
CA SER A 213 -49.83 18.03 7.40
C SER A 213 -51.31 17.72 7.16
N LYS A 214 -52.07 17.54 8.25
CA LYS A 214 -53.53 17.32 8.15
C LYS A 214 -54.24 18.46 7.42
N GLY A 215 -53.83 19.71 7.67
CA GLY A 215 -54.41 20.88 7.00
C GLY A 215 -54.15 20.88 5.49
N THR A 216 -52.93 20.51 5.08
CA THR A 216 -52.58 20.36 3.67
C THR A 216 -53.40 19.27 2.98
N LEU A 217 -53.59 18.12 3.64
CA LEU A 217 -54.42 17.03 3.14
C LEU A 217 -55.89 17.44 2.95
N GLU A 218 -56.46 18.15 3.92
CA GLU A 218 -57.82 18.69 3.82
C GLU A 218 -57.93 19.68 2.66
N ALA A 219 -56.96 20.59 2.51
CA ALA A 219 -56.92 21.53 1.40
C ALA A 219 -56.80 20.84 0.03
N TYR A 220 -56.03 19.75 -0.08
CA TYR A 220 -56.00 18.96 -1.32
C TYR A 220 -57.35 18.29 -1.60
N ARG A 221 -58.00 17.74 -0.58
CA ARG A 221 -59.32 17.12 -0.72
C ARG A 221 -60.36 18.12 -1.21
N GLU A 222 -60.41 19.30 -0.62
CA GLU A 222 -61.36 20.35 -1.02
C GLU A 222 -61.12 20.82 -2.45
N ARG A 223 -59.85 21.05 -2.83
CA ARG A 223 -59.48 21.43 -4.20
C ARG A 223 -59.88 20.37 -5.21
N ALA A 224 -59.62 19.09 -4.91
CA ALA A 224 -60.01 17.98 -5.78
C ALA A 224 -61.54 17.95 -6.01
N ILE A 225 -62.34 18.15 -4.95
CA ILE A 225 -63.81 18.22 -5.06
C ILE A 225 -64.25 19.42 -5.90
N GLN A 226 -63.63 20.59 -5.71
CA GLN A 226 -63.95 21.80 -6.48
C GLN A 226 -63.61 21.64 -7.97
N THR A 227 -62.45 21.09 -8.29
CA THR A 227 -62.06 20.82 -9.67
C THR A 227 -63.01 19.82 -10.32
N PHE A 228 -63.35 18.73 -9.64
CA PHE A 228 -64.34 17.76 -10.12
C PHE A 228 -65.70 18.41 -10.41
N ARG A 229 -66.18 19.28 -9.51
CA ARG A 229 -67.44 20.02 -9.71
C ARG A 229 -67.41 21.04 -10.84
N LYS A 230 -66.25 21.58 -11.21
CA LYS A 230 -66.08 22.51 -12.35
C LYS A 230 -65.96 21.81 -13.69
N SER A 231 -65.67 20.50 -13.70
CA SER A 231 -65.52 19.68 -14.90
C SER A 231 -66.83 19.02 -15.37
N TYR A 232 -67.93 19.25 -14.67
CA TYR A 232 -69.31 18.88 -15.03
C TYR A 232 -70.18 20.13 -15.11
#